data_AF-A0A1E7I1B8-F1
#
_entry.id   AF-A0A1E7I1B8-F1
#
_cell.length_a   1.000
_cell.length_b   1.000
_cell.length_c   1.000
_cell.angle_alpha   90.00
_cell.angle_beta   90.00
_cell.angle_gamma   90.00
#
_symmetry.space_group_name_H-M   'P 1'
#
loop_
_entity.id
_entity.type
_entity.pdbx_description
1 polymer ?
#
loop_
_entity_poly.entity_id
_entity_poly.type
_entity_poly.pdbx_seq_one_letter_code
_entity_poly.pdbx_strand_id
1 'polypeptide(L)'
;MITKLFLSSGRVHICLDDPINFIDRTGLAGESEEKENLSTWQKIIKIKEIYNEESARRGAGNHNNEGDAMRHVETSRRIAEIAGESVSKTLGDLNEVKGRLVGQPEAEKAMDLHNNAEGRAAAREKRPVNKENLQTHPKKDVDNSTVGYY
;
A
#
# COMPACT_ATOMS: atom_id res chain seq x y z
N MET A 1 -49.05 18.36 -22.31
CA MET A 1 -48.69 17.50 -21.16
C MET A 1 -47.24 17.08 -21.37
N ILE A 2 -46.29 17.77 -20.74
CA ILE A 2 -44.84 17.52 -20.89
C ILE A 2 -44.28 17.37 -19.48
N THR A 3 -43.71 16.21 -19.19
CA THR A 3 -43.11 15.84 -17.90
C THR A 3 -41.75 16.54 -17.73
N LYS A 4 -41.59 17.24 -16.61
CA LYS A 4 -40.34 17.88 -16.16
C LYS A 4 -39.32 16.83 -15.71
N LEU A 5 -38.10 16.88 -16.25
CA LEU A 5 -36.91 16.31 -15.60
C LEU A 5 -36.37 17.33 -14.59
N PHE A 6 -36.16 16.90 -13.35
CA PHE A 6 -35.47 17.66 -12.30
C PHE A 6 -33.96 17.60 -12.52
N LEU A 7 -33.31 18.75 -12.74
CA LEU A 7 -31.86 18.90 -12.61
C LEU A 7 -31.53 19.17 -11.13
N SER A 8 -30.86 18.22 -10.49
CA SER A 8 -30.28 18.40 -9.17
C SER A 8 -28.96 19.15 -9.29
N SER A 9 -28.83 20.20 -8.49
CA SER A 9 -27.74 21.16 -8.43
C SER A 9 -26.40 20.52 -8.03
N GLY A 10 -25.53 20.28 -9.00
CA GLY A 10 -24.10 20.05 -8.77
C GLY A 10 -23.40 21.40 -8.53
N ARG A 11 -22.98 21.67 -7.30
CA ARG A 11 -22.09 22.78 -6.97
C ARG A 11 -20.72 22.48 -7.58
N VAL A 12 -20.29 23.29 -8.55
CA VAL A 12 -18.96 23.18 -9.17
C VAL A 12 -17.96 23.83 -8.21
N HIS A 13 -17.14 23.01 -7.55
CA HIS A 13 -16.00 23.49 -6.76
C HIS A 13 -14.85 23.76 -7.73
N ILE A 14 -14.58 25.05 -7.98
CA ILE A 14 -13.44 25.48 -8.78
C ILE A 14 -12.24 25.57 -7.81
N CYS A 15 -11.12 24.93 -8.14
CA CYS A 15 -9.87 25.00 -7.38
C CYS A 15 -9.93 24.62 -5.88
N LEU A 16 -10.74 23.64 -5.47
CA LEU A 16 -10.77 23.15 -4.08
C LEU A 16 -10.93 24.28 -3.02
N ASP A 17 -11.64 25.36 -3.38
CA ASP A 17 -11.83 26.58 -2.56
C ASP A 17 -10.54 27.36 -2.18
N ASP A 18 -9.39 27.10 -2.83
CA ASP A 18 -8.15 27.89 -2.70
C ASP A 18 -7.61 28.36 -4.07
N PRO A 19 -8.12 29.49 -4.60
CA PRO A 19 -7.74 30.01 -5.91
C PRO A 19 -6.39 30.72 -5.93
N ILE A 20 -5.75 30.94 -4.77
CA ILE A 20 -4.47 31.66 -4.69
C ILE A 20 -3.29 30.70 -4.90
N ASN A 21 -3.41 29.45 -4.43
CA ASN A 21 -2.36 28.45 -4.55
C ASN A 21 -2.59 27.40 -5.65
N PHE A 22 -3.80 27.32 -6.22
CA PHE A 22 -4.14 26.34 -7.26
C PHE A 22 -4.67 26.98 -8.53
N ILE A 23 -3.91 26.84 -9.62
CA ILE A 23 -4.33 27.21 -10.97
C ILE A 23 -5.04 25.99 -11.58
N ASP A 24 -6.36 26.07 -11.75
CA ASP A 24 -7.11 25.14 -12.61
C ASP A 24 -6.82 25.49 -14.07
N ARG A 25 -5.98 24.65 -14.70
CA ARG A 25 -5.48 24.86 -16.06
C ARG A 25 -6.38 24.25 -17.14
N THR A 26 -7.37 23.43 -16.78
CA THR A 26 -8.06 22.56 -17.74
C THR A 26 -9.57 22.60 -17.66
N GLY A 27 -10.17 23.14 -16.59
CA GLY A 27 -11.61 23.42 -16.54
C GLY A 27 -12.51 22.20 -16.79
N LEU A 28 -12.04 20.99 -16.44
CA LEU A 28 -12.70 19.73 -16.74
C LEU A 28 -13.14 19.07 -15.43
N ALA A 29 -14.16 19.66 -14.83
CA ALA A 29 -14.97 19.00 -13.82
C ALA A 29 -15.90 18.00 -14.52
N GLY A 30 -15.45 16.75 -14.61
CA GLY A 30 -16.26 15.61 -14.99
C GLY A 30 -15.67 14.85 -16.15
N GLU A 31 -15.03 13.72 -15.85
CA GLU A 31 -15.10 12.48 -16.64
C GLU A 31 -14.38 11.35 -15.88
N SER A 32 -14.78 10.12 -16.22
CA SER A 32 -14.45 8.80 -15.64
C SER A 32 -13.03 8.60 -15.07
N GLU A 33 -12.91 7.69 -14.08
CA GLU A 33 -11.68 7.17 -13.46
C GLU A 33 -10.51 6.93 -14.46
N GLU A 34 -9.82 7.99 -14.89
CA GLU A 34 -8.52 7.92 -15.54
C GLU A 34 -7.49 7.58 -14.46
N LYS A 35 -7.31 6.29 -14.20
CA LYS A 35 -6.03 5.84 -13.63
C LYS A 35 -4.96 6.31 -14.60
N GLU A 36 -4.16 7.32 -14.22
CA GLU A 36 -3.03 7.79 -15.02
C GLU A 36 -2.29 6.58 -15.61
N ASN A 37 -2.29 6.45 -16.94
CA ASN A 37 -1.60 5.38 -17.65
C ASN A 37 -0.09 5.65 -17.62
N LEU A 38 0.51 5.57 -16.42
CA LEU A 38 1.94 5.66 -16.23
C LEU A 38 2.61 4.54 -17.01
N SER A 39 3.65 4.90 -17.76
CA SER A 39 4.52 3.93 -18.40
C SER A 39 5.15 2.99 -17.36
N THR A 40 5.53 1.78 -17.78
CA THR A 40 6.19 0.80 -16.92
C THR A 40 7.43 1.40 -16.22
N TRP A 41 8.21 2.23 -16.91
CA TRP A 41 9.36 2.91 -16.33
C TRP A 41 9.01 3.90 -15.23
N GLN A 42 7.95 4.71 -15.43
CA GLN A 42 7.47 5.62 -14.39
C GLN A 42 6.95 4.85 -13.17
N LYS A 43 6.27 3.72 -13.37
CA LYS A 43 5.85 2.85 -12.24
C LYS A 43 7.05 2.33 -11.47
N ILE A 44 8.12 1.90 -12.15
CA ILE A 44 9.36 1.44 -11.49
C ILE A 44 10.02 2.57 -10.68
N ILE A 45 10.06 3.80 -11.22
CA ILE A 45 10.60 4.96 -10.50
C ILE A 45 9.77 5.23 -9.24
N LYS A 46 8.44 5.33 -9.37
CA LYS A 46 7.54 5.55 -8.23
C LYS A 46 7.66 4.45 -7.16
N ILE A 47 7.80 3.19 -7.56
CA ILE A 47 8.00 2.08 -6.62
C ILE A 47 9.29 2.29 -5.81
N LYS A 48 10.39 2.70 -6.44
CA LYS A 48 11.65 3.00 -5.73
C LYS A 48 11.49 4.18 -4.78
N GLU A 49 10.78 5.22 -5.19
CA GLU A 49 10.47 6.37 -4.34
C GLU A 49 9.67 5.96 -3.11
N ILE A 50 8.64 5.11 -3.28
CA ILE A 50 7.87 4.55 -2.15
C ILE A 50 8.80 3.84 -1.16
N TYR A 51 9.69 2.95 -1.61
CA TYR A 51 10.62 2.28 -0.71
C TYR A 51 11.49 3.28 0.08
N ASN A 52 11.99 4.31 -0.57
CA ASN A 52 12.84 5.33 0.06
C ASN A 52 12.05 6.17 1.07
N GLU A 53 10.85 6.63 0.71
CA GLU A 53 9.98 7.44 1.57
C GLU A 53 9.53 6.66 2.80
N GLU A 54 9.07 5.42 2.61
CA GLU A 54 8.58 4.57 3.69
C GLU A 54 9.72 4.21 4.66
N SER A 55 10.92 3.96 4.13
CA SER A 55 12.13 3.73 4.93
C SER A 55 12.58 4.99 5.68
N ALA A 56 12.54 6.16 5.06
CA ALA A 56 12.89 7.42 5.69
C ALA A 56 11.89 7.81 6.80
N ARG A 57 10.59 7.57 6.57
CA ARG A 57 9.53 7.92 7.51
C ARG A 57 9.47 7.02 8.73
N ARG A 58 9.75 5.72 8.56
CA ARG A 58 9.55 4.70 9.61
C ARG A 58 10.85 4.06 10.11
N GLY A 59 11.99 4.45 9.54
CA GLY A 59 13.33 4.03 9.93
C GLY A 59 13.74 2.71 9.27
N ALA A 60 14.84 2.71 8.51
CA ALA A 60 15.32 1.54 7.78
C ALA A 60 15.90 0.41 8.68
N GLY A 61 16.26 0.71 9.93
CA GLY A 61 16.80 -0.25 10.90
C GLY A 61 15.81 -0.67 11.99
N ASN A 62 14.55 -0.24 11.87
CA ASN A 62 13.49 -0.65 12.78
C ASN A 62 12.92 -1.98 12.27
N HIS A 63 13.14 -3.04 13.05
CA HIS A 63 12.63 -4.38 12.81
C HIS A 63 11.76 -4.82 13.98
N ASN A 64 10.75 -5.65 13.72
CA ASN A 64 9.94 -6.31 14.74
C ASN A 64 9.24 -5.30 15.68
N ASN A 65 8.74 -4.19 15.12
CA ASN A 65 7.97 -3.20 15.84
C ASN A 65 6.86 -2.56 14.98
N GLU A 66 6.10 -1.61 15.54
CA GLU A 66 5.02 -0.92 14.80
C GLU A 66 5.54 -0.19 13.55
N GLY A 67 6.71 0.45 13.63
CA GLY A 67 7.31 1.16 12.50
C GLY A 67 7.64 0.23 11.33
N ASP A 68 8.16 -0.95 11.65
CA ASP A 68 8.42 -2.02 10.68
C ASP A 68 7.14 -2.53 10.02
N ALA A 69 6.16 -2.94 10.83
CA ALA A 69 4.87 -3.42 10.33
C ALA A 69 4.16 -2.37 9.45
N MET A 70 4.18 -1.11 9.90
CA MET A 70 3.62 0.02 9.15
C MET A 70 4.39 0.31 7.85
N ARG A 71 5.70 0.02 7.79
CA ARG A 71 6.51 0.18 6.57
C ARG A 71 6.15 -0.89 5.55
N HIS A 72 6.06 -2.16 5.97
CA HIS A 72 5.69 -3.28 5.10
C HIS A 72 4.27 -3.13 4.53
N VAL A 73 3.29 -2.85 5.39
CA VAL A 73 1.90 -2.71 4.97
C VAL A 73 1.69 -1.53 4.03
N GLU A 74 2.28 -0.37 4.31
CA GLU A 74 2.05 0.85 3.52
C GLU A 74 2.82 0.79 2.20
N THR A 75 4.05 0.28 2.20
CA THR A 75 4.79 0.00 0.97
C THR A 75 4.00 -0.94 0.06
N SER A 76 3.48 -2.04 0.61
CA SER A 76 2.68 -3.00 -0.15
C SER A 76 1.38 -2.40 -0.70
N ARG A 77 0.68 -1.57 0.10
CA ARG A 77 -0.53 -0.86 -0.31
C ARG A 77 -0.26 0.10 -1.47
N ARG A 78 0.73 0.98 -1.31
CA ARG A 78 1.08 2.01 -2.31
C ARG A 78 1.58 1.38 -3.62
N ILE A 79 2.38 0.31 -3.55
CA ILE A 79 2.80 -0.43 -4.76
C ILE A 79 1.60 -1.09 -5.44
N ALA A 80 0.68 -1.68 -4.67
CA ALA A 80 -0.52 -2.31 -5.24
C ALA A 80 -1.45 -1.30 -5.93
N GLU A 81 -1.56 -0.08 -5.43
CA GLU A 81 -2.36 0.99 -6.06
C GLU A 81 -1.78 1.44 -7.41
N ILE A 82 -0.45 1.48 -7.54
CA ILE A 82 0.23 1.96 -8.75
C ILE A 82 0.44 0.86 -9.79
N ALA A 83 0.82 -0.34 -9.33
CA ALA A 83 1.29 -1.42 -10.20
C ALA A 83 0.47 -2.72 -10.10
N GLY A 84 -0.50 -2.77 -9.19
CA GLY A 84 -1.38 -3.93 -8.98
C GLY A 84 -0.86 -4.90 -7.91
N GLU A 85 -1.79 -5.71 -7.39
CA GLU A 85 -1.53 -6.67 -6.31
C GLU A 85 -0.45 -7.69 -6.68
N SER A 86 -0.43 -8.19 -7.91
CA SER A 86 0.54 -9.19 -8.37
C SER A 86 1.98 -8.67 -8.35
N VAL A 87 2.19 -7.41 -8.76
CA VAL A 87 3.51 -6.77 -8.74
C VAL A 87 3.93 -6.52 -7.30
N SER A 88 3.03 -5.99 -6.47
CA SER A 88 3.26 -5.78 -5.04
C SER A 88 3.67 -7.07 -4.32
N LYS A 89 2.93 -8.17 -4.56
CA LYS A 89 3.27 -9.49 -4.00
C LYS A 89 4.64 -9.98 -4.44
N THR A 90 4.94 -9.91 -5.74
CA THR A 90 6.23 -10.39 -6.28
C THR A 90 7.41 -9.62 -5.70
N LEU A 91 7.28 -8.30 -5.55
CA LEU A 91 8.32 -7.46 -4.96
C LEU A 91 8.48 -7.70 -3.46
N GLY A 92 7.37 -7.86 -2.73
CA GLY A 92 7.39 -8.25 -1.32
C GLY A 92 8.09 -9.59 -1.12
N ASP A 93 7.65 -10.64 -1.81
CA ASP A 93 8.24 -11.99 -1.73
C ASP A 93 9.74 -11.98 -2.05
N LEU A 94 10.18 -11.20 -3.05
CA LEU A 94 11.59 -11.08 -3.41
C LEU A 94 12.41 -10.41 -2.30
N ASN A 95 11.86 -9.40 -1.63
CA ASN A 95 12.51 -8.77 -0.48
C ASN A 95 12.66 -9.76 0.69
N GLU A 96 11.63 -10.56 0.97
CA GLU A 96 11.69 -11.59 2.01
C GLU A 96 12.71 -12.70 1.68
N VAL A 97 12.82 -13.10 0.41
CA VAL A 97 13.84 -14.08 -0.02
C VAL A 97 15.25 -13.52 0.19
N LYS A 98 15.47 -12.23 -0.08
CA LYS A 98 16.76 -11.58 0.21
C LYS A 98 17.04 -11.52 1.70
N GLY A 99 16.04 -11.22 2.53
CA GLY A 99 16.13 -11.26 3.99
C GLY A 99 16.58 -12.64 4.49
N ARG A 100 15.94 -13.70 3.99
CA ARG A 100 16.32 -15.09 4.32
C ARG A 100 17.77 -15.41 3.96
N LEU A 101 18.26 -14.96 2.81
CA LEU A 101 19.64 -15.19 2.37
C LEU A 101 20.68 -14.51 3.28
N VAL A 102 20.30 -13.46 4.03
CA VAL A 102 21.15 -12.79 5.02
C VAL A 102 20.88 -13.27 6.46
N GLY A 103 20.11 -14.34 6.64
CA GLY A 103 19.88 -14.98 7.95
C GLY A 103 18.63 -14.52 8.70
N GLN A 104 17.65 -13.91 8.03
CA GLN A 104 16.37 -13.53 8.65
C GLN A 104 15.61 -14.77 9.18
N PRO A 105 15.08 -14.72 10.42
CA PRO A 105 14.24 -15.79 10.98
C PRO A 105 12.94 -16.02 10.19
N GLU A 106 12.46 -17.28 10.09
CA GLU A 106 11.20 -17.59 9.39
C GLU A 106 9.98 -16.91 10.04
N ALA A 107 9.99 -16.73 11.37
CA ALA A 107 8.95 -16.03 12.09
C ALA A 107 8.85 -14.53 11.72
N GLU A 108 9.99 -13.89 11.42
CA GLU A 108 10.05 -12.51 10.96
C GLU A 108 9.52 -12.39 9.53
N LYS A 109 9.96 -13.29 8.63
CA LYS A 109 9.39 -13.39 7.29
C LYS A 109 7.87 -13.61 7.30
N ALA A 110 7.35 -14.44 8.21
CA ALA A 110 5.91 -14.66 8.32
C ALA A 110 5.15 -13.40 8.75
N MET A 111 5.73 -12.61 9.65
CA MET A 111 5.22 -11.29 10.03
C MET A 111 5.19 -10.33 8.84
N ASP A 112 6.29 -10.24 8.10
CA ASP A 112 6.43 -9.33 6.96
C ASP A 112 5.48 -9.70 5.83
N LEU A 113 5.34 -11.00 5.52
CA LEU A 113 4.36 -11.50 4.56
C LEU A 113 2.92 -11.19 4.96
N HIS A 114 2.59 -11.30 6.26
CA HIS A 114 1.28 -10.95 6.80
C HIS A 114 0.98 -9.46 6.62
N ASN A 115 1.91 -8.58 7.01
CA ASN A 115 1.75 -7.13 6.87
C ASN A 115 1.68 -6.71 5.39
N ASN A 116 2.49 -7.32 4.52
CA ASN A 116 2.43 -7.10 3.08
C ASN A 116 1.07 -7.52 2.50
N ALA A 117 0.48 -8.62 2.98
CA ALA A 117 -0.83 -9.08 2.56
C ALA A 117 -1.96 -8.13 2.99
N GLU A 118 -1.92 -7.62 4.23
CA GLU A 118 -2.87 -6.61 4.71
C GLU A 118 -2.79 -5.33 3.87
N GLY A 119 -1.59 -4.93 3.44
CA GLY A 119 -1.39 -3.76 2.58
C GLY A 119 -2.06 -3.92 1.22
N ARG A 120 -1.90 -5.10 0.60
CA ARG A 120 -2.58 -5.42 -0.65
C ARG A 120 -4.10 -5.48 -0.49
N ALA A 121 -4.59 -6.04 0.62
CA ALA A 121 -6.02 -6.07 0.93
C ALA A 121 -6.59 -4.65 1.08
N ALA A 122 -5.89 -3.77 1.80
CA ALA A 122 -6.27 -2.37 1.96
C ALA A 122 -6.36 -1.63 0.61
N ALA A 123 -5.41 -1.86 -0.29
CA ALA A 123 -5.43 -1.30 -1.65
C ALA A 123 -6.62 -1.82 -2.48
N ARG A 124 -6.89 -3.14 -2.43
CA ARG A 124 -8.03 -3.76 -3.11
C ARG A 124 -9.36 -3.19 -2.65
N GLU A 125 -9.49 -3.02 -1.35
CA GLU A 125 -10.70 -2.54 -0.67
C GLU A 125 -10.81 -1.01 -0.66
N LYS A 126 -9.82 -0.29 -1.24
CA LYS A 126 -9.73 1.18 -1.25
C LYS A 126 -9.91 1.79 0.14
N ARG A 127 -9.32 1.16 1.16
CA ARG A 127 -9.41 1.60 2.56
C ARG A 127 -8.03 1.97 3.14
N PRO A 128 -7.99 2.80 4.20
CA PRO A 128 -6.75 3.00 4.95
C PRO A 128 -6.29 1.69 5.61
N VAL A 129 -5.00 1.64 5.94
CA VAL A 129 -4.41 0.57 6.74
C VAL A 129 -5.08 0.52 8.13
N ASN A 130 -5.58 -0.66 8.51
CA ASN A 130 -6.05 -0.90 9.86
C ASN A 130 -4.88 -1.38 10.72
N LYS A 131 -4.50 -0.59 11.73
CA LYS A 131 -3.41 -0.92 12.66
C LYS A 131 -3.68 -2.17 13.50
N GLU A 132 -4.93 -2.49 13.77
CA GLU A 132 -5.32 -3.65 14.58
C GLU A 132 -5.02 -4.98 13.87
N ASN A 133 -4.93 -4.96 12.54
CA ASN A 133 -4.61 -6.14 11.72
C ASN A 133 -3.11 -6.37 11.59
N LEU A 134 -2.27 -5.46 12.07
CA LEU A 134 -0.83 -5.55 11.89
C LEU A 134 -0.20 -6.52 12.87
N GLN A 135 0.73 -7.32 12.37
CA GLN A 135 1.61 -8.11 13.20
C GLN A 135 2.89 -7.31 13.43
N THR A 136 3.05 -6.77 14.63
CA THR A 136 4.21 -5.90 14.96
C THR A 136 5.43 -6.68 15.43
N HIS A 137 5.26 -7.96 15.80
CA HIS A 137 6.32 -8.82 16.30
C HIS A 137 6.21 -10.21 15.67
N PRO A 138 7.31 -10.93 15.46
CA PRO A 138 7.27 -12.33 15.03
C PRO A 138 6.45 -13.15 16.02
N LYS A 139 5.51 -13.95 15.51
CA LYS A 139 4.87 -14.97 16.34
C LYS A 139 5.97 -15.95 16.75
N LYS A 140 6.05 -16.30 18.03
CA LYS A 140 6.96 -17.35 18.47
C LYS A 140 6.71 -18.57 17.58
N ASP A 141 7.78 -19.12 17.03
CA ASP A 141 7.71 -20.41 16.35
C ASP A 141 6.98 -21.36 17.30
N VAL A 142 5.89 -21.94 16.82
CA VAL A 142 5.26 -23.04 17.54
C VAL A 142 6.35 -24.09 17.62
N ASP A 143 6.82 -24.36 18.83
CA ASP A 143 7.93 -25.26 19.06
C ASP A 143 7.64 -26.61 18.37
N ASN A 144 8.41 -26.91 17.31
CA ASN A 144 8.35 -28.18 16.61
C ASN A 144 8.87 -29.36 17.47
N SER A 145 9.19 -29.14 18.75
CA SER A 145 9.47 -30.21 19.73
C SER A 145 8.27 -31.12 20.03
N THR A 146 7.06 -30.77 19.57
CA THR A 146 5.85 -31.59 19.81
C THR A 146 5.51 -32.54 18.65
N VAL A 147 6.44 -32.82 17.72
CA VAL A 147 6.29 -33.96 16.81
C VAL A 147 6.92 -35.17 17.49
N GLY A 148 6.14 -35.79 18.40
CA GLY A 148 6.50 -37.05 19.01
C GLY A 148 6.73 -38.11 17.94
N TYR A 149 7.94 -38.69 17.92
CA TYR A 149 8.21 -39.95 17.24
C TYR A 149 7.37 -41.03 17.92
N TYR A 150 6.36 -41.54 17.20
CA TYR A 150 5.73 -42.83 17.48
C TYR A 150 6.44 -43.93 16.69
#